data_AF-A0AAQ3W1N4-F1
#
_entry.id   AF-A0AAQ3W1N4-F1
#
_cell.length_a   1.000
_cell.length_b   1.000
_cell.length_c   1.000
_cell.angle_alpha   90.00
_cell.angle_beta   90.00
_cell.angle_gamma   90.00
#
_symmetry.space_group_name_H-M   'P 1'
#
loop_
_entity.id
_entity.type
_entity.pdbx_description
1 polymer ?
#
loop_
_entity_poly.entity_id
_entity_poly.type
_entity_poly.pdbx_seq_one_letter_code
_entity_poly.pdbx_strand_id
1 'polypeptide(L)'
;MGSEVLKQVKVLFIMIGSCICAYKFPLATIFLNITDQKVLASLDIGFYNFVFSVIFALVFNFVSNHLLHIDVNISYPNQETNKIVFSESDLEKSMDIEMKIVAKGKVRKTYKSITLVCPESYMIQLHENSSRKFISIDSGGSNYELDINKMISRYKKDVSTVKTIKLSLVLEEYHKGDKDYLVLEKPIWLGFVSIKKNKLELKQN
;
A
#
# COMPACT_ATOMS: atom_id res chain seq x y z
N MET A 1 0.93 4.04 -15.26
CA MET A 1 2.35 3.94 -15.70
C MET A 1 3.18 2.96 -14.87
N GLY A 2 3.17 2.99 -13.53
CA GLY A 2 4.03 2.10 -12.71
C GLY A 2 3.80 0.59 -12.86
N SER A 3 2.58 0.14 -13.21
CA SER A 3 2.27 -1.29 -13.39
C SER A 3 2.87 -1.91 -14.65
N GLU A 4 3.02 -1.14 -15.74
CA GLU A 4 3.59 -1.63 -17.00
C GLU A 4 5.12 -1.70 -16.94
N VAL A 5 5.76 -0.71 -16.31
CA VAL A 5 7.20 -0.73 -16.07
C VAL A 5 7.58 -1.96 -15.23
N LEU A 6 6.81 -2.27 -14.19
CA LEU A 6 7.07 -3.45 -13.36
C LEU A 6 6.95 -4.77 -14.15
N LYS A 7 5.97 -4.86 -15.07
CA LYS A 7 5.83 -6.03 -15.96
C LYS A 7 7.04 -6.16 -16.88
N GLN A 8 7.48 -5.06 -17.49
CA GLN A 8 8.63 -5.05 -18.39
C GLN A 8 9.93 -5.43 -17.67
N VAL A 9 10.16 -4.90 -16.47
CA VAL A 9 11.32 -5.26 -15.63
C VAL A 9 11.31 -6.73 -15.25
N LYS A 10 10.13 -7.28 -14.90
CA LYS A 10 9.99 -8.72 -14.61
C LYS A 10 10.35 -9.58 -15.83
N VAL A 11 9.82 -9.25 -17.01
CA VAL A 11 10.11 -10.00 -18.25
C VAL A 11 11.60 -9.94 -18.58
N LEU A 12 12.22 -8.78 -18.43
CA LEU A 12 13.66 -8.60 -18.64
C LEU A 12 14.49 -9.49 -17.71
N PHE A 13 14.15 -9.52 -16.41
CA PHE A 13 14.86 -10.35 -15.44
C PHE A 13 14.76 -11.84 -15.76
N ILE A 14 13.56 -12.32 -16.12
CA ILE A 14 13.34 -13.71 -16.53
C ILE A 14 14.15 -14.04 -17.79
N MET A 15 14.16 -13.14 -18.78
CA MET A 15 14.90 -13.32 -20.03
C MET A 15 16.40 -13.42 -19.78
N ILE A 16 16.99 -12.49 -19.01
CA ILE A 16 18.42 -12.50 -18.68
C ILE A 16 18.79 -13.80 -17.94
N GLY A 17 18.00 -14.19 -16.94
CA GLY A 17 18.20 -15.45 -16.21
C GLY A 17 18.15 -16.66 -17.14
N SER A 18 17.21 -16.68 -18.08
CA SER A 18 17.07 -17.76 -19.07
C SER A 18 18.28 -17.87 -19.97
N CYS A 19 18.83 -16.75 -20.45
CA CYS A 19 20.04 -16.73 -21.26
C CYS A 19 21.27 -17.26 -20.49
N ILE A 20 21.43 -16.88 -19.21
CA ILE A 20 22.54 -17.37 -18.37
C ILE A 20 22.43 -18.88 -18.16
N CYS A 21 21.23 -19.38 -17.89
CA CYS A 21 20.98 -20.81 -17.70
C CYS A 21 21.18 -21.61 -18.99
N ALA A 22 20.70 -21.12 -20.13
CA ALA A 22 20.92 -21.75 -21.43
C ALA A 22 22.42 -21.86 -21.77
N TYR A 23 23.22 -20.84 -21.41
CA TYR A 23 24.67 -20.87 -21.63
C TYR A 23 25.39 -21.86 -20.71
N LYS A 24 25.00 -21.94 -19.42
CA LYS A 24 25.69 -22.81 -18.44
C LYS A 24 25.20 -24.26 -18.44
N PHE A 25 23.95 -24.49 -18.79
CA PHE A 25 23.29 -25.79 -18.76
C PHE A 25 22.47 -25.99 -20.04
N PRO A 26 23.12 -26.26 -21.19
CA PRO A 26 22.41 -26.54 -22.43
C PRO A 26 21.77 -27.93 -22.31
N LEU A 27 20.44 -27.98 -22.18
CA LEU A 27 19.69 -29.23 -22.04
C LEU A 27 19.32 -29.79 -23.42
N ALA A 28 18.98 -28.92 -24.36
CA ALA A 28 18.58 -29.30 -25.70
C ALA A 28 19.67 -30.11 -26.42
N THR A 29 20.95 -29.81 -26.20
CA THR A 29 22.09 -30.56 -26.75
C THR A 29 22.20 -32.00 -26.22
N ILE A 30 21.63 -32.27 -25.04
CA ILE A 30 21.67 -33.58 -24.38
C ILE A 30 20.51 -34.47 -24.87
N PHE A 31 19.35 -33.87 -25.14
CA PHE A 31 18.12 -34.60 -25.49
C PHE A 31 17.80 -34.62 -26.99
N LEU A 32 18.33 -33.69 -27.77
CA LEU A 32 18.00 -33.55 -29.20
C LEU A 32 19.26 -33.64 -30.06
N ASN A 33 19.23 -34.55 -31.04
CA ASN A 33 20.30 -34.69 -32.02
C ASN A 33 20.09 -33.73 -33.20
N ILE A 34 20.14 -32.43 -32.91
CA ILE A 34 19.99 -31.35 -33.91
C ILE A 34 21.37 -30.71 -34.14
N THR A 35 21.75 -30.51 -35.40
CA THR A 35 23.07 -29.96 -35.76
C THR A 35 23.14 -28.42 -35.64
N ASP A 36 22.01 -27.73 -35.71
CA ASP A 36 21.94 -26.27 -35.64
C ASP A 36 21.99 -25.76 -34.20
N GLN A 37 23.10 -25.13 -33.83
CA GLN A 37 23.32 -24.55 -32.51
C GLN A 37 22.40 -23.37 -32.19
N LYS A 38 21.93 -22.61 -33.18
CA LYS A 38 20.99 -21.50 -32.93
C LYS A 38 19.63 -22.04 -32.53
N VAL A 39 19.19 -23.12 -33.18
CA VAL A 39 17.93 -23.79 -32.86
C VAL A 39 17.99 -24.37 -31.46
N LEU A 40 19.07 -25.09 -31.12
CA LEU A 40 19.28 -25.64 -29.78
C LEU A 40 19.29 -24.56 -28.69
N ALA A 41 20.04 -23.47 -28.88
CA ALA A 41 20.10 -22.37 -27.92
C ALA A 41 18.74 -21.67 -27.75
N SER A 42 17.97 -21.49 -28.83
CA SER A 42 16.64 -20.89 -28.76
C SER A 42 15.65 -21.78 -27.98
N LEU A 43 15.82 -23.09 -28.08
CA LEU A 43 14.98 -24.08 -27.40
C LEU A 43 15.30 -24.10 -25.90
N ASP A 44 16.58 -24.07 -25.53
CA ASP A 44 17.00 -23.93 -24.13
C ASP A 44 16.51 -22.62 -23.51
N ILE A 45 16.66 -21.48 -24.19
CA ILE A 45 16.16 -20.18 -23.71
C ILE A 45 14.64 -20.23 -23.52
N GLY A 46 13.90 -20.81 -24.48
CA GLY A 46 12.45 -20.98 -24.38
C GLY A 46 12.05 -21.83 -23.18
N PHE A 47 12.75 -22.95 -22.96
CA PHE A 47 12.52 -23.84 -21.83
C PHE A 47 12.77 -23.14 -20.48
N TYR A 48 13.93 -22.51 -20.31
CA TYR A 48 14.24 -21.80 -19.06
C TYR A 48 13.30 -20.63 -18.79
N ASN A 49 12.87 -19.91 -19.84
CA ASN A 49 11.90 -18.83 -19.70
C ASN A 49 10.54 -19.35 -19.21
N PHE A 50 10.09 -20.49 -19.76
CA PHE A 50 8.89 -21.17 -19.26
C PHE A 50 9.05 -21.58 -17.79
N VAL A 51 10.14 -22.25 -17.44
CA VAL A 51 10.40 -22.71 -16.06
C VAL A 51 10.44 -21.53 -15.08
N PHE A 52 11.21 -20.48 -15.38
CA PHE A 52 11.27 -19.29 -14.53
C PHE A 52 9.93 -18.57 -14.43
N SER A 53 9.16 -18.52 -15.51
CA SER A 53 7.81 -17.95 -15.48
C SER A 53 6.89 -18.72 -14.54
N VAL A 54 6.94 -20.05 -14.57
CA VAL A 54 6.17 -20.93 -13.65
C VAL A 54 6.63 -20.74 -12.21
N ILE A 55 7.94 -20.79 -11.95
CA ILE A 55 8.50 -20.58 -10.60
C ILE A 55 8.08 -19.21 -10.07
N PHE A 56 8.22 -18.16 -10.87
CA PHE A 56 7.84 -16.82 -10.46
C PHE A 56 6.34 -16.71 -10.21
N ALA A 57 5.50 -17.34 -11.03
CA ALA A 57 4.05 -17.38 -10.81
C ALA A 57 3.72 -18.09 -9.49
N LEU A 58 4.37 -19.21 -9.18
CA LEU A 58 4.21 -19.94 -7.91
C LEU A 58 4.65 -19.10 -6.71
N VAL A 59 5.83 -18.48 -6.78
CA VAL A 59 6.35 -17.60 -5.73
C VAL A 59 5.43 -16.40 -5.54
N PHE A 60 5.00 -15.76 -6.63
CA PHE A 60 4.09 -14.61 -6.57
C PHE A 60 2.75 -15.00 -5.96
N ASN A 61 2.17 -16.13 -6.36
CA ASN A 61 0.92 -16.64 -5.81
C ASN A 61 1.08 -16.99 -4.32
N PHE A 62 2.18 -17.64 -3.94
CA PHE A 62 2.50 -17.93 -2.54
C PHE A 62 2.59 -16.64 -1.72
N VAL A 63 3.37 -15.65 -2.18
CA VAL A 63 3.49 -14.36 -1.50
C VAL A 63 2.12 -13.68 -1.41
N SER A 64 1.39 -13.55 -2.53
CA SER A 64 0.09 -12.87 -2.57
C SER A 64 -0.95 -13.52 -1.66
N ASN A 65 -0.98 -14.85 -1.55
CA ASN A 65 -1.90 -15.57 -0.67
C ASN A 65 -1.52 -15.49 0.81
N HIS A 66 -0.29 -15.06 1.11
CA HIS A 66 0.21 -14.86 2.47
C HIS A 66 0.30 -13.40 2.90
N LEU A 67 -0.04 -12.46 2.01
CA LEU A 67 -0.06 -11.03 2.28
C LEU A 67 -1.33 -10.61 3.03
N LEU A 68 -1.15 -9.66 3.94
CA LEU A 68 -2.22 -8.82 4.47
C LEU A 68 -2.30 -7.55 3.62
N HIS A 69 -3.43 -7.28 2.99
CA HIS A 69 -3.69 -6.05 2.26
C HIS A 69 -4.51 -5.10 3.12
N ILE A 70 -4.01 -3.87 3.28
CA ILE A 70 -4.66 -2.80 4.03
C ILE A 70 -4.81 -1.61 3.10
N ASP A 71 -6.03 -1.17 2.86
CA ASP A 71 -6.33 0.03 2.11
C ASP A 71 -6.90 1.07 3.08
N VAL A 72 -6.27 2.24 3.15
CA VAL A 72 -6.74 3.33 4.00
C VAL A 72 -7.07 4.53 3.12
N ASN A 73 -8.33 4.91 3.13
CA ASN A 73 -8.85 6.03 2.35
C ASN A 73 -9.41 7.09 3.29
N ILE A 74 -8.89 8.31 3.18
CA ILE A 74 -9.40 9.49 3.89
C ILE A 74 -10.22 10.31 2.90
N SER A 75 -11.48 10.54 3.22
CA SER A 75 -12.42 11.25 2.35
C SER A 75 -13.28 12.22 3.13
N TYR A 76 -13.73 13.28 2.47
CA TYR A 76 -14.77 14.16 2.97
C TYR A 76 -16.12 13.68 2.44
N PRO A 77 -17.09 13.31 3.29
CA PRO A 77 -18.33 12.65 2.86
C PRO A 77 -19.20 13.49 1.89
N ASN A 78 -19.00 14.81 1.86
CA ASN A 78 -19.80 15.74 1.05
C ASN A 78 -19.10 16.25 -0.22
N GLN A 79 -17.92 15.75 -0.60
CA GLN A 79 -17.26 16.12 -1.86
C GLN A 79 -16.75 14.89 -2.63
N GLU A 80 -17.01 14.85 -3.94
CA GLU A 80 -16.52 13.79 -4.83
C GLU A 80 -15.00 13.87 -5.07
N THR A 81 -14.38 15.00 -4.71
CA THR A 81 -12.95 15.26 -4.86
C THR A 81 -12.19 14.93 -3.57
N ASN A 82 -10.95 14.41 -3.68
CA ASN A 82 -10.00 14.25 -2.56
C ASN A 82 -9.41 15.59 -2.10
N LYS A 83 -10.27 16.60 -1.94
CA LYS A 83 -9.93 17.97 -1.61
C LYS A 83 -10.95 18.48 -0.60
N ILE A 84 -10.50 19.23 0.39
CA ILE A 84 -11.33 20.06 1.25
C ILE A 84 -10.92 21.51 1.02
N VAL A 85 -11.91 22.39 0.95
CA VAL A 85 -11.71 23.84 0.83
C VAL A 85 -12.25 24.47 2.11
N PHE A 86 -11.39 25.21 2.79
CA PHE A 86 -11.71 26.03 3.95
C PHE A 86 -11.78 27.48 3.53
N SER A 87 -12.74 28.23 4.09
CA SER A 87 -12.77 29.68 3.97
C SER A 87 -12.48 30.33 5.32
N GLU A 88 -12.19 31.63 5.33
CA GLU A 88 -11.91 32.39 6.56
C GLU A 88 -13.02 32.23 7.60
N SER A 89 -14.27 32.17 7.15
CA SER A 89 -15.44 31.95 8.00
C SER A 89 -15.48 30.57 8.69
N ASP A 90 -14.61 29.63 8.30
CA ASP A 90 -14.53 28.28 8.86
C ASP A 90 -13.40 28.11 9.87
N LEU A 91 -12.72 29.21 10.23
CA LEU A 91 -11.80 29.23 11.37
C LEU A 91 -12.50 28.70 12.63
N GLU A 92 -11.82 27.82 13.37
CA GLU A 92 -12.33 27.17 14.58
C GLU A 92 -13.56 26.26 14.38
N LYS A 93 -14.10 26.15 13.15
CA LYS A 93 -15.16 25.20 12.86
C LYS A 93 -14.60 23.80 12.65
N SER A 94 -15.33 22.81 13.16
CA SER A 94 -15.05 21.41 12.89
C SER A 94 -15.69 20.96 11.57
N MET A 95 -14.88 20.33 10.72
CA MET A 95 -15.34 19.61 9.53
C MET A 95 -15.18 18.11 9.73
N ASP A 96 -16.26 17.35 9.53
CA ASP A 96 -16.22 15.90 9.69
C ASP A 96 -15.60 15.22 8.46
N ILE A 97 -14.52 14.47 8.69
CA ILE A 97 -13.85 13.64 7.70
C ILE A 97 -14.00 12.16 8.06
N GLU A 98 -13.95 11.29 7.06
CA GLU A 98 -14.06 9.85 7.24
C GLU A 98 -12.79 9.14 6.78
N MET A 99 -12.24 8.30 7.66
CA MET A 99 -11.16 7.37 7.33
C MET A 99 -11.72 5.95 7.20
N LYS A 100 -11.78 5.45 5.97
CA LYS A 100 -12.17 4.09 5.66
C LYS A 100 -10.95 3.18 5.56
N ILE A 101 -10.90 2.18 6.43
CA ILE A 101 -9.86 1.15 6.48
C ILE A 101 -10.45 -0.18 6.04
N VAL A 102 -9.87 -0.76 4.99
CA VAL A 102 -10.23 -2.07 4.46
C VAL A 102 -9.05 -3.00 4.65
N ALA A 103 -9.20 -4.06 5.43
CA ALA A 103 -8.17 -5.08 5.60
C ALA A 103 -8.66 -6.44 5.05
N LYS A 104 -7.86 -7.05 4.16
CA LYS A 104 -8.14 -8.33 3.49
C LYS A 104 -6.89 -9.20 3.40
N GLY A 105 -7.03 -10.52 3.56
CA GLY A 105 -5.95 -11.49 3.37
C GLY A 105 -5.59 -12.23 4.65
N LYS A 106 -4.33 -12.66 4.80
CA LYS A 106 -3.90 -13.43 5.98
C LYS A 106 -3.67 -12.53 7.18
N VAL A 107 -4.01 -13.01 8.36
CA VAL A 107 -3.73 -12.30 9.63
C VAL A 107 -2.20 -12.24 9.83
N ARG A 108 -1.68 -11.02 9.90
CA ARG A 108 -0.26 -10.71 10.13
C ARG A 108 -0.18 -9.53 11.08
N LYS A 109 0.69 -9.62 12.08
CA LYS A 109 0.96 -8.48 12.96
C LYS A 109 1.74 -7.43 12.18
N THR A 110 1.31 -6.18 12.26
CA THR A 110 2.09 -5.03 11.81
C THR A 110 3.08 -4.67 12.91
N TYR A 111 4.39 -4.69 12.61
CA TYR A 111 5.42 -4.38 13.59
C TYR A 111 5.58 -2.88 13.88
N LYS A 112 4.98 -2.03 13.03
CA LYS A 112 4.98 -0.57 13.17
C LYS A 112 3.56 -0.03 12.97
N SER A 113 3.23 1.05 13.68
CA SER A 113 2.00 1.83 13.54
C SER A 113 1.98 2.53 12.18
N ILE A 114 0.78 2.78 11.65
CA ILE A 114 0.60 3.75 10.55
C ILE A 114 0.34 5.09 11.20
N THR A 115 1.09 6.11 10.84
CA THR A 115 0.96 7.45 11.41
C THR A 115 0.17 8.33 10.46
N LEU A 116 -0.90 8.95 10.93
CA LEU A 116 -1.59 10.04 10.26
C LEU A 116 -0.92 11.34 10.69
N VAL A 117 -0.28 11.99 9.73
CA VAL A 117 0.43 13.26 9.92
C VAL A 117 -0.51 14.39 9.53
N CYS A 118 -0.78 15.26 10.50
CA CYS A 118 -1.59 16.46 10.32
C CYS A 118 -0.67 17.67 10.13
N PRO A 119 -0.94 18.56 9.16
CA PRO A 119 -0.19 19.81 9.05
C PRO A 119 -0.43 20.71 10.27
N GLU A 120 0.54 21.57 10.60
CA GLU A 120 0.53 22.40 11.83
C GLU A 120 -0.69 23.31 11.97
N SER A 121 -1.30 23.72 10.86
CA SER A 121 -2.43 24.65 10.85
C SER A 121 -3.78 23.98 11.11
N TYR A 122 -3.78 22.66 11.30
CA TYR A 122 -4.98 21.86 11.49
C TYR A 122 -4.83 20.91 12.69
N MET A 123 -5.93 20.71 13.41
CA MET A 123 -6.00 19.74 14.50
C MET A 123 -7.08 18.68 14.21
N ILE A 124 -6.81 17.42 14.58
CA ILE A 124 -7.78 16.33 14.47
C ILE A 124 -8.39 16.05 15.84
N GLN A 125 -9.69 16.26 15.95
CA GLN A 125 -10.48 15.87 17.12
C GLN A 125 -11.04 14.45 16.91
N LEU A 126 -10.69 13.55 17.84
CA LEU A 126 -11.15 12.16 17.83
C LEU A 126 -12.48 12.03 18.56
N HIS A 127 -13.50 11.49 17.90
CA HIS A 127 -14.74 11.10 18.57
C HIS A 127 -14.50 9.96 19.60
N GLU A 128 -14.99 10.15 20.82
CA GLU A 128 -14.60 9.38 22.00
C GLU A 128 -14.89 7.86 21.91
N ASN A 129 -15.95 7.44 21.21
CA ASN A 129 -16.45 6.05 21.31
C ASN A 129 -15.98 5.09 20.20
N SER A 130 -15.66 5.60 19.00
CA SER A 130 -15.26 4.79 17.84
C SER A 130 -13.78 4.95 17.46
N SER A 131 -13.24 6.14 17.63
CA SER A 131 -11.97 6.54 17.02
C SER A 131 -10.80 6.30 17.96
N ARG A 132 -10.96 6.62 19.26
CA ARG A 132 -9.93 6.41 20.31
C ARG A 132 -9.56 4.95 20.58
N LYS A 133 -10.39 3.98 20.16
CA LYS A 133 -10.07 2.54 20.31
C LYS A 133 -8.96 2.07 19.39
N PHE A 134 -8.80 2.75 18.25
CA PHE A 134 -7.89 2.35 17.19
C PHE A 134 -6.87 3.43 16.84
N ILE A 135 -7.06 4.66 17.35
CA ILE A 135 -6.16 5.78 17.13
C ILE A 135 -5.63 6.25 18.50
N SER A 136 -4.32 6.24 18.66
CA SER A 136 -3.61 6.89 19.77
C SER A 136 -2.97 8.18 19.29
N ILE A 137 -2.84 9.17 20.17
CA ILE A 137 -2.09 10.39 19.90
C ILE A 137 -0.65 10.12 20.37
N ASP A 138 0.32 10.44 19.53
CA ASP A 138 1.73 10.31 19.89
C ASP A 138 2.08 11.29 21.04
N SER A 139 3.14 10.99 21.77
CA SER A 139 3.60 11.70 22.96
C SER A 139 3.88 13.20 22.69
N GLY A 140 4.11 13.57 21.43
CA GLY A 140 4.31 14.95 20.98
C GLY A 140 3.03 15.69 20.54
N GLY A 141 1.85 15.07 20.58
CA GLY A 141 0.56 15.71 20.30
C GLY A 141 0.22 15.97 18.83
N SER A 142 1.20 15.96 17.92
CA SER A 142 1.00 16.34 16.50
C SER A 142 0.65 15.17 15.58
N ASN A 143 0.90 13.93 16.01
CA ASN A 143 0.77 12.73 15.18
C ASN A 143 -0.27 11.76 15.75
N TYR A 144 -1.03 11.12 14.85
CA TYR A 144 -2.08 10.17 15.22
C TYR A 144 -1.71 8.77 14.74
N GLU A 145 -1.48 7.84 15.66
CA GLU A 145 -1.09 6.48 15.36
C GLU A 145 -2.30 5.55 15.23
N LEU A 146 -2.42 4.89 14.08
CA LEU A 146 -3.44 3.88 13.82
C LEU A 146 -2.95 2.48 14.21
N ASP A 147 -3.64 1.85 15.15
CA ASP A 147 -3.39 0.49 15.63
C ASP A 147 -4.21 -0.54 14.85
N ILE A 148 -3.67 -0.98 13.73
CA ILE A 148 -4.24 -2.04 12.90
C ILE A 148 -4.29 -3.37 13.64
N ASN A 149 -3.30 -3.67 14.50
CA ASN A 149 -3.24 -4.94 15.21
C ASN A 149 -4.48 -5.11 16.09
N LYS A 150 -4.92 -4.06 16.77
CA LYS A 150 -6.20 -4.07 17.50
C LYS A 150 -7.38 -4.34 16.57
N MET A 151 -7.42 -3.73 15.39
CA MET A 151 -8.52 -3.93 14.43
C MET A 151 -8.64 -5.36 13.92
N ILE A 152 -7.51 -6.06 13.77
CA ILE A 152 -7.47 -7.44 13.24
C ILE A 152 -7.33 -8.51 14.32
N SER A 153 -7.16 -8.12 15.60
CA SER A 153 -6.89 -9.01 16.74
C SER A 153 -7.88 -10.17 16.92
N ARG A 154 -9.15 -9.95 16.53
CA ARG A 154 -10.22 -10.95 16.62
C ARG A 154 -10.15 -12.06 15.56
N TYR A 155 -9.35 -11.89 14.51
CA TYR A 155 -9.26 -12.85 13.41
C TYR A 155 -8.10 -13.84 13.65
N LYS A 156 -8.33 -15.13 13.37
CA LYS A 156 -7.34 -16.20 13.63
C LYS A 156 -6.47 -16.58 12.43
N LYS A 157 -7.02 -16.55 11.20
CA LYS A 157 -6.32 -17.01 9.98
C LYS A 157 -6.44 -16.00 8.84
N ASP A 158 -7.66 -15.67 8.48
CA ASP A 158 -7.98 -14.74 7.40
C ASP A 158 -8.76 -13.55 7.96
N VAL A 159 -8.48 -12.37 7.44
CA VAL A 159 -9.20 -11.13 7.75
C VAL A 159 -9.91 -10.64 6.50
N SER A 160 -11.16 -10.22 6.68
CA SER A 160 -11.92 -9.44 5.72
C SER A 160 -12.79 -8.48 6.53
N THR A 161 -12.33 -7.24 6.64
CA THR A 161 -13.00 -6.25 7.48
C THR A 161 -12.97 -4.88 6.82
N VAL A 162 -14.06 -4.16 6.97
CA VAL A 162 -14.18 -2.74 6.62
C VAL A 162 -14.53 -2.00 7.90
N LYS A 163 -13.81 -0.91 8.16
CA LYS A 163 -14.06 -0.02 9.29
C LYS A 163 -13.98 1.41 8.81
N THR A 164 -14.97 2.19 9.18
CA THR A 164 -14.97 3.64 8.96
C THR A 164 -14.78 4.30 10.32
N ILE A 165 -13.81 5.19 10.41
CA ILE A 165 -13.50 6.00 11.57
C ILE A 165 -13.85 7.44 11.21
N LYS A 166 -14.74 8.06 12.00
CA LYS A 166 -15.05 9.48 11.87
C LYS A 166 -14.06 10.30 12.67
N LEU A 167 -13.57 11.38 12.07
CA LEU A 167 -12.68 12.35 12.68
C LEU A 167 -13.25 13.73 12.40
N SER A 168 -13.02 14.68 13.30
CA SER A 168 -13.33 16.08 13.03
C SER A 168 -12.01 16.82 12.82
N LEU A 169 -11.89 17.54 11.71
CA LEU A 169 -10.75 18.36 11.36
C LEU A 169 -11.08 19.81 11.69
N VAL A 170 -10.23 20.48 12.45
CA VAL A 170 -10.41 21.88 12.87
C VAL A 170 -9.27 22.70 12.26
N LEU A 171 -9.62 23.82 11.63
CA LEU A 171 -8.66 24.81 11.17
C LEU A 171 -8.30 25.75 12.33
N GLU A 172 -7.04 25.78 12.73
CA GLU A 172 -6.56 26.61 13.86
C GLU A 172 -5.98 27.94 13.38
N GLU A 173 -5.32 27.96 12.22
CA GLU A 173 -4.68 29.17 11.68
C GLU A 173 -5.01 29.36 10.19
N TYR A 174 -5.56 30.53 9.83
CA TYR A 174 -5.80 30.93 8.44
C TYR A 174 -4.53 31.47 7.79
N HIS A 175 -4.34 31.22 6.49
CA HIS A 175 -3.15 31.53 5.66
C HIS A 175 -1.87 30.74 5.95
N LYS A 176 -1.88 29.83 6.91
CA LYS A 176 -0.80 28.86 7.13
C LYS A 176 -1.30 27.49 6.65
N GLY A 177 -0.54 26.82 5.78
CA GLY A 177 -0.90 25.50 5.23
C GLY A 177 -1.88 25.50 4.05
N ASP A 178 -1.84 26.52 3.19
CA ASP A 178 -2.52 26.48 1.88
C ASP A 178 -1.85 25.42 0.96
N LYS A 179 -2.66 24.48 0.45
CA LYS A 179 -2.26 23.32 -0.37
C LYS A 179 -1.46 22.24 0.38
N ASP A 180 -1.64 22.15 1.69
CA ASP A 180 -1.12 21.04 2.47
C ASP A 180 -1.94 19.75 2.26
N TYR A 181 -1.40 18.64 2.75
CA TYR A 181 -2.04 17.34 2.62
C TYR A 181 -2.14 16.65 3.98
N LEU A 182 -3.31 16.09 4.24
CA LEU A 182 -3.47 15.08 5.27
C LEU A 182 -2.99 13.73 4.70
N VAL A 183 -1.91 13.18 5.26
CA VAL A 183 -1.22 12.01 4.71
C VAL A 183 -0.99 10.97 5.80
N LEU A 184 -1.22 9.71 5.45
CA LEU A 184 -0.75 8.59 6.26
C LEU A 184 0.71 8.32 5.91
N GLU A 185 1.65 8.38 6.83
CA GLU A 185 3.00 7.91 6.59
C GLU A 185 3.09 6.39 6.72
N LYS A 186 3.87 5.78 5.82
CA LYS A 186 4.09 4.33 5.86
C LYS A 186 5.44 4.08 6.55
N PRO A 187 5.52 3.14 7.48
CA PRO A 187 6.80 2.66 7.95
C PRO A 187 7.58 2.00 6.81
N ILE A 188 8.91 2.16 6.84
CA ILE A 188 9.87 1.73 5.80
C ILE A 188 9.83 0.21 5.55
N TRP A 189 9.40 -0.60 6.51
CA TRP A 189 9.35 -2.06 6.37
C TRP A 189 8.13 -2.66 7.08
N LEU A 190 7.35 -3.42 6.31
CA LEU A 190 6.08 -4.01 6.72
C LEU A 190 6.00 -5.52 6.46
N GLY A 191 7.09 -6.13 5.98
CA GLY A 191 7.15 -7.57 5.67
C GLY A 191 6.04 -8.02 4.72
N PHE A 192 5.23 -8.98 5.16
CA PHE A 192 4.08 -9.51 4.41
C PHE A 192 2.80 -8.66 4.56
N VAL A 193 2.94 -7.35 4.76
CA VAL A 193 1.82 -6.40 4.80
C VAL A 193 1.95 -5.40 3.67
N SER A 194 0.92 -5.32 2.83
CA SER A 194 0.79 -4.38 1.74
C SER A 194 -0.19 -3.28 2.17
N ILE A 195 0.25 -2.02 2.14
CA ILE A 195 -0.60 -0.88 2.44
C ILE A 195 -0.85 -0.07 1.17
N LYS A 196 -2.10 0.31 0.91
CA LYS A 196 -2.49 1.37 -0.03
C LYS A 196 -3.09 2.52 0.77
N LYS A 197 -2.83 3.75 0.31
CA LYS A 197 -3.26 4.98 0.97
C LYS A 197 -3.53 6.05 -0.07
N ASN A 198 -4.48 6.94 0.21
CA ASN A 198 -4.65 8.20 -0.51
C ASN A 198 -4.06 9.36 0.31
N LYS A 199 -4.14 10.57 -0.27
CA LYS A 199 -3.88 11.84 0.39
C LYS A 199 -5.11 12.71 0.21
N LEU A 200 -5.43 13.51 1.22
CA LEU A 200 -6.50 14.49 1.16
C LEU A 200 -5.88 15.89 1.10
N GLU A 201 -6.16 16.63 0.03
CA GLU A 201 -5.65 17.99 -0.18
C GLU A 201 -6.47 18.99 0.66
N LEU A 202 -5.80 19.89 1.37
CA LEU A 202 -6.40 20.94 2.18
C LEU A 202 -6.09 22.29 1.51
N LYS A 203 -7.11 23.04 1.09
CA LYS A 203 -6.94 24.39 0.53
C LYS A 203 -7.67 25.42 1.37
N GLN A 204 -7.10 26.62 1.40
CA GLN A 204 -7.71 27.77 2.02
C GLN A 204 -8.04 28.79 0.92
N ASN A 205 -9.27 29.29 0.89
CA ASN A 205 -9.81 30.21 -0.12
C ASN A 205 -10.37 31.46 0.54
#